data_AF-A0A2L1S7W0-F1
#
_entry.id   AF-A0A2L1S7W0-F1
#
_cell.length_a   1.000
_cell.length_b   1.000
_cell.length_c   1.000
_cell.angle_alpha   90.00
_cell.angle_beta   90.00
_cell.angle_gamma   90.00
#
_symmetry.space_group_name_H-M   'P 1'
#
loop_
_entity.id
_entity.type
_entity.pdbx_description
1 polymer ?
#
loop_
_entity_poly.entity_id
_entity_poly.type
_entity_poly.pdbx_seq_one_letter_code
_entity_poly.pdbx_strand_id
1 'polypeptide(L)'
;MKPARIVLSRRAGFDLQAVSYALNGLPAQSVARPGPWGNPFTIAAVMAETGLDKNAAQAEAVARRARWMAGEIEADRPRPSDAEIRTALGGKNLACWCRAGSPCHVETLLVLAND
;
A
#
# COMPACT_ATOMS: atom_id res chain seq x y z
N MET A 1 -11.53 -1.17 -17.21
CA MET A 1 -10.73 -0.06 -16.64
C MET A 1 -9.71 -0.67 -15.70
N LYS A 2 -8.47 -0.17 -15.64
CA LYS A 2 -7.39 -0.79 -14.85
C LYS A 2 -7.18 -0.02 -13.54
N PRO A 3 -7.33 -0.66 -12.37
CA PRO A 3 -6.96 -0.08 -11.08
C PRO A 3 -5.53 0.47 -11.06
N ALA A 4 -5.36 1.61 -10.40
CA ALA A 4 -4.10 2.34 -10.36
C ALA A 4 -3.75 2.82 -8.95
N ARG A 5 -2.46 3.10 -8.75
CA ARG A 5 -1.93 3.72 -7.53
C ARG A 5 -2.22 5.22 -7.53
N ILE A 6 -2.71 5.73 -6.41
CA ILE A 6 -2.87 7.17 -6.15
C ILE A 6 -1.96 7.57 -4.99
N VAL A 7 -1.30 8.72 -5.11
CA VAL A 7 -0.54 9.32 -4.00
C VAL A 7 -1.48 10.25 -3.23
N LEU A 8 -1.66 9.99 -1.93
CA LEU A 8 -2.44 10.83 -1.03
C LEU A 8 -1.78 12.21 -0.87
N SER A 9 -2.61 13.25 -0.74
CA SER A 9 -2.16 14.62 -0.55
C SER A 9 -2.84 15.27 0.66
N ARG A 10 -2.12 16.16 1.34
CA ARG A 10 -2.65 17.01 2.42
C ARG A 10 -3.05 18.41 1.92
N ARG A 11 -2.93 18.68 0.62
CA ARG A 11 -3.33 19.98 0.05
C ARG A 11 -4.81 20.22 0.33
N ALA A 12 -5.15 21.42 0.80
CA ALA A 12 -6.54 21.82 1.00
C ALA A 12 -7.36 21.57 -0.28
N GLY A 13 -8.53 20.97 -0.13
CA GLY A 13 -9.40 20.58 -1.25
C GLY A 13 -9.04 19.25 -1.94
N PHE A 14 -8.05 18.50 -1.45
CA PHE A 14 -7.81 17.14 -1.95
C PHE A 14 -8.99 16.22 -1.59
N ASP A 15 -9.62 15.66 -2.62
CA ASP A 15 -10.65 14.63 -2.51
C ASP A 15 -10.17 13.37 -3.24
N LEU A 16 -9.96 12.30 -2.47
CA LEU A 16 -9.47 11.02 -3.00
C LEU A 16 -10.45 10.42 -4.01
N GLN A 17 -11.77 10.49 -3.76
CA GLN A 17 -12.76 9.90 -4.65
C GLN A 17 -12.84 10.70 -5.95
N ALA A 18 -12.86 12.04 -5.87
CA ALA A 18 -12.88 12.88 -7.07
C ALA A 18 -11.65 12.63 -7.96
N VAL A 19 -10.44 12.54 -7.36
CA VAL A 19 -9.20 12.21 -8.08
C VAL A 19 -9.29 10.82 -8.71
N SER A 20 -9.83 9.84 -7.98
CA SER A 20 -9.97 8.47 -8.46
C SER A 20 -10.92 8.33 -9.64
N TYR A 21 -12.10 8.94 -9.55
CA TYR A 21 -13.07 8.94 -10.64
C TYR A 21 -12.54 9.69 -11.87
N ALA A 22 -11.84 10.81 -11.68
CA ALA A 22 -11.21 11.54 -12.79
C ALA A 22 -10.08 10.74 -13.47
N LEU A 23 -9.38 9.87 -12.72
CA LEU A 23 -8.28 9.07 -13.26
C LEU A 23 -8.76 8.00 -14.24
N ASN A 24 -9.78 7.22 -13.85
CA ASN A 24 -10.22 6.07 -14.64
C ASN A 24 -11.65 5.60 -14.29
N GLY A 25 -12.49 6.45 -13.69
CA GLY A 25 -13.88 6.12 -13.37
C GLY A 25 -14.07 5.10 -12.23
N LEU A 26 -13.00 4.65 -11.56
CA LEU A 26 -13.09 3.72 -10.44
C LEU A 26 -13.10 4.45 -9.09
N PRO A 27 -13.76 3.90 -8.06
CA PRO A 27 -13.60 4.41 -6.70
C PRO A 27 -12.19 4.11 -6.15
N ALA A 28 -11.79 4.82 -5.11
CA ALA A 28 -10.51 4.59 -4.44
C ALA A 28 -10.67 4.07 -3.01
N GLN A 29 -9.69 3.30 -2.56
CA GLN A 29 -9.52 2.90 -1.17
C GLN A 29 -8.14 3.33 -0.66
N SER A 30 -8.11 4.04 0.47
CA SER A 30 -6.85 4.28 1.18
C SER A 30 -6.37 2.97 1.79
N VAL A 31 -5.12 2.61 1.50
CA VAL A 31 -4.40 1.46 2.08
C VAL A 31 -3.21 1.91 2.93
N ALA A 32 -3.18 3.20 3.28
CA ALA A 32 -2.23 3.74 4.23
C ALA A 32 -2.51 3.25 5.66
N ARG A 33 -1.57 3.50 6.58
CA ARG A 33 -1.80 3.31 8.02
C ARG A 33 -2.62 4.47 8.60
N PRO A 34 -3.40 4.25 9.69
CA PRO A 34 -3.69 2.95 10.31
C PRO A 34 -4.71 2.14 9.50
N GLY A 35 -4.69 0.81 9.62
CA GLY A 35 -5.67 -0.06 8.95
C GLY A 35 -5.11 -1.42 8.52
N PRO A 36 -5.97 -2.38 8.15
CA PRO A 36 -5.57 -3.76 7.83
C PRO A 36 -4.68 -3.84 6.58
N TRP A 37 -4.80 -2.88 5.66
CA TRP A 37 -4.07 -2.87 4.39
C TRP A 37 -2.68 -2.22 4.47
N GLY A 38 -2.41 -1.45 5.52
CA GLY A 38 -1.14 -0.76 5.72
C GLY A 38 0.06 -1.71 5.82
N ASN A 39 1.26 -1.21 5.54
CA ASN A 39 2.48 -2.00 5.76
C ASN A 39 2.79 -2.10 7.27
N PRO A 40 2.85 -3.30 7.88
CA PRO A 40 3.24 -3.42 9.29
C PRO A 40 4.73 -3.10 9.51
N PHE A 41 5.58 -3.33 8.51
CA PHE A 41 6.99 -2.95 8.57
C PHE A 41 7.13 -1.45 8.31
N THR A 42 7.45 -0.69 9.36
CA THR A 42 7.62 0.77 9.24
C THR A 42 9.03 1.11 8.79
N ILE A 43 9.17 2.16 7.97
CA ILE A 43 10.49 2.66 7.54
C ILE A 43 11.37 2.97 8.76
N ALA A 44 10.80 3.61 9.79
CA ALA A 44 11.53 3.94 11.01
C ALA A 44 12.03 2.70 11.76
N ALA A 45 11.20 1.66 11.90
CA ALA A 45 11.61 0.42 12.55
C ALA A 45 12.72 -0.28 11.75
N VAL A 46 12.58 -0.34 10.41
CA VAL A 46 13.62 -0.92 9.54
C VAL A 46 14.93 -0.14 9.64
N MET A 47 14.89 1.19 9.65
CA MET A 47 16.08 2.02 9.85
C MET A 47 16.74 1.73 11.20
N ALA A 48 15.95 1.65 12.28
CA ALA A 48 16.47 1.38 13.63
C ALA A 48 17.10 -0.02 13.75
N GLU A 49 16.51 -1.02 13.09
CA GLU A 49 16.99 -2.41 13.12
C GLU A 49 18.25 -2.63 12.26
N THR A 50 18.30 -2.01 11.08
CA THR A 50 19.29 -2.34 10.04
C THR A 50 20.38 -1.28 9.86
N GLY A 51 20.18 -0.06 10.37
CA GLY A 51 21.06 1.08 10.11
C GLY A 51 20.97 1.63 8.67
N LEU A 52 20.05 1.14 7.85
CA LEU A 52 19.84 1.63 6.48
C LEU A 52 19.36 3.09 6.46
N ASP A 53 19.71 3.80 5.39
CA ASP A 53 19.11 5.10 5.11
C ASP A 53 17.60 4.97 4.79
N LYS A 54 16.91 6.11 4.74
CA LYS A 54 15.46 6.15 4.54
C LYS A 54 14.99 5.50 3.23
N ASN A 55 15.73 5.64 2.14
CA ASN A 55 15.33 5.11 0.83
C ASN A 55 15.51 3.59 0.80
N ALA A 56 16.66 3.11 1.29
CA ALA A 56 16.93 1.69 1.41
C ALA A 56 15.96 1.01 2.40
N ALA A 57 15.70 1.64 3.55
CA ALA A 57 14.73 1.15 4.52
C ALA A 57 13.29 1.14 3.98
N GLN A 58 12.92 2.07 3.10
CA GLN A 58 11.61 2.05 2.43
C GLN A 58 11.49 0.87 1.47
N ALA A 59 12.53 0.60 0.67
CA ALA A 59 12.57 -0.57 -0.21
C ALA A 59 12.48 -1.87 0.60
N GLU A 60 13.27 -1.98 1.68
CA GLU A 60 13.29 -3.14 2.57
C GLU A 60 11.93 -3.33 3.27
N ALA A 61 11.29 -2.27 3.76
CA ALA A 61 9.94 -2.36 4.33
C ALA A 61 8.92 -2.91 3.33
N VAL A 62 9.00 -2.52 2.06
CA VAL A 62 8.13 -3.03 0.99
C VAL A 62 8.46 -4.49 0.65
N ALA A 63 9.73 -4.87 0.63
CA ALA A 63 10.15 -6.25 0.42
C ALA A 63 9.65 -7.17 1.54
N ARG A 64 9.86 -6.78 2.81
CA ARG A 64 9.31 -7.49 3.98
C ARG A 64 7.79 -7.63 3.90
N ARG A 65 7.10 -6.58 3.46
CA ARG A 65 5.64 -6.65 3.24
C ARG A 65 5.26 -7.73 2.23
N ALA A 66 5.96 -7.80 1.10
CA ALA A 66 5.70 -8.81 0.08
C ALA A 66 5.94 -10.22 0.62
N ARG A 67 7.04 -10.44 1.34
CA ARG A 67 7.37 -11.72 2.00
C ARG A 67 6.35 -12.11 3.06
N TRP A 68 5.85 -11.14 3.84
CA TRP A 68 4.74 -11.37 4.77
C TRP A 68 3.48 -11.79 4.03
N MET A 69 3.11 -11.09 2.95
CA MET A 69 1.97 -11.47 2.11
C MET A 69 2.09 -12.89 1.53
N ALA A 70 3.31 -13.33 1.21
CA ALA A 70 3.64 -14.68 0.75
C ALA A 70 3.72 -15.74 1.87
N GLY A 71 3.61 -15.34 3.15
CA GLY A 71 3.72 -16.25 4.29
C GLY A 71 5.15 -16.69 4.62
N GLU A 72 6.17 -15.99 4.13
CA GLU A 72 7.57 -16.31 4.38
C GLU A 72 8.10 -15.76 5.71
N ILE A 73 7.49 -14.65 6.17
CA ILE A 73 7.83 -14.00 7.44
C ILE A 73 6.53 -13.57 8.14
N GLU A 74 6.59 -13.38 9.45
CA GLU A 74 5.46 -12.90 10.25
C GLU A 74 5.62 -11.42 10.63
N ALA A 75 4.48 -10.78 10.90
CA ALA A 75 4.40 -9.40 11.39
C ALA A 75 3.77 -9.36 12.79
N ASP A 76 3.62 -8.17 13.35
CA ASP A 76 2.94 -7.93 14.64
C ASP A 76 1.42 -8.11 14.59
N ARG A 77 0.88 -8.59 13.47
CA ARG A 77 -0.55 -8.79 13.23
C ARG A 77 -0.78 -9.87 12.16
N PRO A 78 -1.97 -10.52 12.16
CA PRO A 78 -2.29 -11.52 11.15
C PRO A 78 -2.34 -10.89 9.75
N ARG A 79 -1.87 -11.67 8.77
CA ARG A 79 -1.98 -11.33 7.36
C ARG A 79 -3.44 -11.44 6.89
N PRO A 80 -3.95 -10.46 6.12
CA PRO A 80 -5.23 -10.63 5.45
C PRO A 80 -5.13 -11.72 4.37
N SER A 81 -6.18 -12.54 4.26
CA SER A 81 -6.32 -13.53 3.20
C SER A 81 -6.53 -12.87 1.84
N ASP A 82 -6.19 -13.60 0.77
CA ASP A 82 -6.41 -13.13 -0.61
C ASP A 82 -7.90 -12.86 -0.88
N ALA A 83 -8.80 -13.65 -0.28
CA ALA A 83 -10.24 -13.46 -0.38
C ALA A 83 -10.70 -12.13 0.24
N GLU A 84 -10.18 -11.77 1.42
CA GLU A 84 -10.46 -10.48 2.06
C GLU A 84 -9.94 -9.31 1.22
N ILE A 85 -8.73 -9.46 0.67
CA ILE A 85 -8.12 -8.44 -0.19
C ILE A 85 -8.97 -8.22 -1.45
N ARG A 86 -9.31 -9.28 -2.18
CA ARG A 86 -10.11 -9.21 -3.41
C ARG A 86 -11.49 -8.63 -3.14
N THR A 87 -12.14 -9.06 -2.07
CA THR A 87 -13.47 -8.57 -1.68
C THR A 87 -13.43 -7.07 -1.33
N ALA A 88 -12.43 -6.63 -0.57
CA ALA A 88 -12.37 -5.26 -0.09
C ALA A 88 -11.78 -4.27 -1.11
N LEU A 89 -10.82 -4.72 -1.92
CA LEU A 89 -9.96 -3.86 -2.74
C LEU A 89 -10.13 -4.07 -4.25
N GLY A 90 -10.73 -5.19 -4.68
CA GLY A 90 -10.93 -5.51 -6.09
C GLY A 90 -11.69 -4.41 -6.83
N GLY A 91 -11.22 -4.06 -8.03
CA GLY A 91 -11.82 -3.02 -8.85
C GLY A 91 -11.67 -1.58 -8.33
N LYS A 92 -10.83 -1.33 -7.32
CA LYS A 92 -10.61 0.01 -6.75
C LYS A 92 -9.20 0.52 -7.03
N ASN A 93 -9.06 1.82 -7.25
CA ASN A 93 -7.75 2.46 -7.15
C ASN A 93 -7.28 2.42 -5.69
N LEU A 94 -5.97 2.26 -5.48
CA LEU A 94 -5.41 2.12 -4.14
C LEU A 94 -4.51 3.32 -3.82
N ALA A 95 -4.71 3.90 -2.64
CA ALA A 95 -4.04 5.14 -2.26
C ALA A 95 -3.11 4.99 -1.04
N CYS A 96 -1.91 5.59 -1.13
CA CYS A 96 -0.93 5.63 -0.05
C CYS A 96 -0.17 6.96 -0.04
N TRP A 97 0.56 7.25 1.04
CA TRP A 97 1.37 8.46 1.20
C TRP A 97 2.76 8.41 0.56
N CYS A 98 3.22 7.22 0.12
CA CYS A 98 4.52 7.10 -0.53
C CYS A 98 4.55 7.92 -1.82
N ARG A 99 5.63 8.70 -2.02
CA ARG A 99 5.82 9.54 -3.21
C ARG A 99 5.79 8.69 -4.50
N ALA A 100 5.29 9.27 -5.59
CA ALA A 100 5.41 8.65 -6.92
C ALA A 100 6.87 8.34 -7.25
N GLY A 101 7.13 7.17 -7.85
CA GLY A 101 8.48 6.68 -8.14
C GLY A 101 9.25 6.09 -6.96
N SER A 102 8.71 6.16 -5.73
CA SER A 102 9.29 5.46 -4.57
C SER A 102 8.62 4.10 -4.34
N PRO A 103 9.35 3.09 -3.81
CA PRO A 103 8.80 1.78 -3.48
C PRO A 103 7.55 1.92 -2.61
N CYS A 104 6.47 1.22 -2.94
CA CYS A 104 5.27 1.21 -2.12
C CYS A 104 4.66 -0.18 -2.08
N HIS A 105 3.83 -0.42 -1.08
CA HIS A 105 3.11 -1.68 -0.94
C HIS A 105 1.82 -1.72 -1.77
N VAL A 106 1.46 -0.59 -2.41
CA VAL A 106 0.27 -0.50 -3.24
C VAL A 106 0.43 -1.36 -4.48
N GLU A 107 1.63 -1.43 -5.05
CA GLU A 107 1.93 -2.21 -6.25
C GLU A 107 1.60 -3.69 -6.02
N THR A 108 2.04 -4.27 -4.90
CA THR A 108 1.74 -5.66 -4.58
C THR A 108 0.28 -5.87 -4.21
N LEU A 109 -0.36 -4.93 -3.51
CA LEU A 109 -1.80 -5.02 -3.23
C LEU A 109 -2.68 -4.91 -4.48
N LEU A 110 -2.30 -4.11 -5.47
CA LEU A 110 -3.05 -4.00 -6.73
C LEU A 110 -3.05 -5.32 -7.49
N VAL A 111 -1.93 -6.05 -7.49
CA VAL A 111 -1.81 -7.40 -8.05
C VAL A 111 -2.70 -8.36 -7.27
N LEU A 112 -2.51 -8.47 -5.95
CA LEU A 112 -3.28 -9.39 -5.10
C LEU A 112 -4.80 -9.17 -5.14
N ALA A 113 -5.25 -7.93 -5.35
CA ALA A 113 -6.66 -7.57 -5.39
C ALA A 113 -7.34 -7.81 -6.76
N ASN A 114 -6.58 -7.94 -7.85
CA ASN A 114 -7.14 -7.96 -9.22
C ASN A 114 -6.62 -9.09 -10.12
N ASP A 115 -5.62 -9.86 -9.69
CA ASP A 115 -5.47 -11.26 -10.13
C ASP A 115 -6.63 -12.09 -9.58
#